data_AF-A0A1V9YGW6-F1
#
_entry.id   AF-A0A1V9YGW6-F1
#
_cell.length_a   1.000
_cell.length_b   1.000
_cell.length_c   1.000
_cell.angle_alpha   90.00
_cell.angle_beta   90.00
_cell.angle_gamma   90.00
#
_symmetry.space_group_name_H-M   'P 1'
#
loop_
_entity.id
_entity.type
_entity.pdbx_description
1 polymer ?
#
loop_
_entity_poly.entity_id
_entity_poly.type
_entity_poly.pdbx_seq_one_letter_code
_entity_poly.pdbx_strand_id
1 'polypeptide(L)'
;MAEIALAALVSADPLRAYPALKWFETALPWDTEDAFRAWVKPLLGFVGLGYQFQLLRKLLVVHSEDATTGESLDTSTESVRSWLVSVIEDETAQLVILCKAAPFHAANSPSVVFELVAFIRAAMPLLDTSIAKLTMALLPILAAKKLPQYLYVECLAALNDTVDHTDDDDAVSFVDEVLAYVVRHMPTFISDVLATTTSIGASYFVGDSATPALLQFLLLALRTLLLTPQLPSFTSLSPATQTLLTTLDASTATPGFATLVPVLRQRLAELVAEEDDVLVSTVHLALKVHGAVSYAALVPEATPPAWLHLFSPPLLFAMFIEAISDDHSVLIDLITSDGSVSQDH
;
A
#
# COMPACT_ATOMS: atom_id res chain seq x y z
N MET A 1 -24.10 -11.28 -27.37
CA MET A 1 -22.97 -12.05 -26.81
C MET A 1 -22.37 -11.38 -25.57
N ALA A 2 -22.10 -10.06 -25.60
CA ALA A 2 -21.56 -9.32 -24.45
C ALA A 2 -22.38 -9.47 -23.16
N GLU A 3 -23.72 -9.48 -23.22
CA GLU A 3 -24.58 -9.68 -22.02
C GLU A 3 -24.42 -11.07 -21.38
N ILE A 4 -24.28 -12.12 -22.20
CA ILE A 4 -24.06 -13.50 -21.72
C ILE A 4 -22.67 -13.61 -21.09
N ALA A 5 -21.66 -13.00 -21.73
CA ALA A 5 -20.31 -12.95 -21.21
C ALA A 5 -20.23 -12.14 -19.90
N LEU A 6 -20.97 -11.04 -19.80
CA LEU A 6 -21.10 -10.23 -18.58
C LEU A 6 -21.67 -11.05 -17.42
N ALA A 7 -22.80 -11.73 -17.64
CA ALA A 7 -23.40 -12.60 -16.63
C ALA A 7 -22.48 -13.76 -16.23
N ALA A 8 -21.65 -14.25 -17.15
CA ALA A 8 -20.64 -15.26 -16.86
C ALA A 8 -19.47 -14.68 -16.03
N LEU A 9 -18.99 -13.47 -16.35
CA LEU A 9 -17.89 -12.79 -15.65
C LEU A 9 -18.18 -12.58 -14.16
N VAL A 10 -19.42 -12.22 -13.81
CA VAL A 10 -19.85 -12.02 -12.43
C VAL A 10 -20.36 -13.29 -11.75
N SER A 11 -20.17 -14.45 -12.39
CA SER A 11 -20.58 -15.74 -11.82
C SER A 11 -19.66 -16.16 -10.67
N ALA A 12 -20.21 -16.90 -9.71
CA ALA A 12 -19.44 -17.58 -8.67
C ALA A 12 -18.78 -18.88 -9.17
N ASP A 13 -19.09 -19.33 -10.40
CA ASP A 13 -18.49 -20.51 -11.01
C ASP A 13 -17.20 -20.12 -11.78
N PRO A 14 -16.00 -20.55 -11.32
CA PRO A 14 -14.75 -20.20 -11.97
C PRO A 14 -14.67 -20.73 -13.42
N LEU A 15 -15.33 -21.86 -13.72
CA LEU A 15 -15.34 -22.44 -15.06
C LEU A 15 -16.14 -21.61 -16.06
N ARG A 16 -17.00 -20.71 -15.58
CA ARG A 16 -17.75 -19.76 -16.40
C ARG A 16 -17.10 -18.38 -16.39
N ALA A 17 -16.65 -17.94 -15.22
CA ALA A 17 -16.17 -16.59 -15.02
C ALA A 17 -14.77 -16.35 -15.62
N TYR A 18 -13.86 -17.33 -15.51
CA TYR A 18 -12.51 -17.19 -16.09
C TYR A 18 -12.51 -17.16 -17.62
N PRO A 19 -13.24 -18.04 -18.35
CA PRO A 19 -13.34 -17.90 -19.80
C PRO A 19 -13.98 -16.59 -20.25
N ALA A 20 -14.95 -16.06 -19.49
CA ALA A 20 -15.55 -14.77 -19.77
C ALA A 20 -14.54 -13.63 -19.61
N LEU A 21 -13.73 -13.65 -18.54
CA LEU A 21 -12.59 -12.73 -18.39
C LEU A 21 -11.68 -12.80 -19.61
N LYS A 22 -11.21 -13.99 -20.00
CA LYS A 22 -10.32 -14.17 -21.17
C LYS A 22 -10.91 -13.69 -22.48
N TRP A 23 -12.23 -13.84 -22.64
CA TRP A 23 -12.93 -13.31 -23.81
C TRP A 23 -12.92 -11.78 -23.82
N PHE A 24 -13.24 -11.10 -22.71
CA PHE A 24 -13.19 -9.64 -22.65
C PHE A 24 -11.77 -9.06 -22.74
N GLU A 25 -10.75 -9.82 -22.30
CA GLU A 25 -9.35 -9.43 -22.49
C GLU A 25 -8.91 -9.41 -23.96
N THR A 26 -9.62 -10.12 -24.84
CA THR A 26 -9.23 -10.33 -26.26
C THR A 26 -10.21 -9.72 -27.25
N ALA A 27 -11.48 -9.61 -26.87
CA ALA A 27 -12.52 -8.94 -27.62
C ALA A 27 -12.99 -7.74 -26.81
N LEU A 28 -12.69 -6.52 -27.27
CA LEU A 28 -13.26 -5.27 -26.77
C LEU A 28 -14.50 -4.97 -27.64
N PRO A 29 -15.73 -5.37 -27.23
CA PRO A 29 -16.89 -5.34 -28.11
C PRO A 29 -17.59 -3.98 -28.18
N TRP A 30 -16.94 -2.89 -27.73
CA TRP A 30 -17.56 -1.58 -27.58
C TRP A 30 -17.07 -0.62 -28.65
N ASP A 31 -18.02 -0.11 -29.43
CA ASP A 31 -17.75 0.86 -30.49
C ASP A 31 -17.92 2.31 -30.00
N THR A 32 -18.50 2.52 -28.81
CA THR A 32 -18.77 3.84 -28.23
C THR A 32 -18.53 3.89 -26.72
N GLU A 33 -18.19 5.08 -26.22
CA GLU A 33 -18.04 5.34 -24.78
C GLU A 33 -19.33 5.06 -24.00
N ASP A 34 -20.49 5.48 -24.50
CA ASP A 34 -21.77 5.26 -23.82
C ASP A 34 -22.09 3.77 -23.64
N ALA A 35 -21.79 2.95 -24.66
CA ALA A 35 -21.99 1.51 -24.58
C ALA A 35 -21.02 0.86 -23.58
N PHE A 36 -19.77 1.32 -23.56
CA PHE A 36 -18.78 0.90 -22.57
C PHE A 36 -19.20 1.29 -21.14
N ARG A 37 -19.60 2.54 -20.95
CA ARG A 37 -20.07 3.09 -19.66
C ARG A 37 -21.28 2.33 -19.13
N ALA A 38 -22.29 2.07 -19.97
CA ALA A 38 -23.45 1.27 -19.59
C ALA A 38 -23.08 -0.15 -19.17
N TRP A 39 -22.00 -0.71 -19.74
CA TRP A 39 -21.47 -2.03 -19.40
C TRP A 39 -20.62 -2.05 -18.13
N VAL A 40 -19.82 -1.00 -17.84
CA VAL A 40 -18.97 -0.93 -16.63
C VAL A 40 -19.80 -0.75 -15.36
N LYS A 41 -20.81 0.12 -15.36
CA LYS A 41 -21.62 0.42 -14.15
C LYS A 41 -22.10 -0.82 -13.37
N PRO A 42 -22.71 -1.86 -14.00
CA PRO A 42 -23.15 -3.05 -13.27
C PRO A 42 -22.00 -3.92 -12.73
N LEU A 43 -20.75 -3.67 -13.11
CA LEU A 43 -19.57 -4.37 -12.57
C LEU A 43 -19.10 -3.82 -11.22
N LEU A 44 -19.51 -2.60 -10.86
CA LEU A 44 -19.11 -1.93 -9.61
C LEU A 44 -19.91 -2.44 -8.40
N GLY A 45 -19.78 -3.73 -8.10
CA GLY A 45 -20.47 -4.40 -7.01
C GLY A 45 -19.77 -5.66 -6.48
N PHE A 46 -20.18 -6.09 -5.28
CA PHE A 46 -19.71 -7.34 -4.67
C PHE A 46 -20.45 -8.56 -5.24
N VAL A 47 -20.01 -9.02 -6.41
CA VAL A 47 -20.55 -10.19 -7.10
C VAL A 47 -19.43 -11.10 -7.60
N GLY A 48 -19.74 -12.39 -7.75
CA GLY A 48 -18.84 -13.36 -8.36
C GLY A 48 -17.54 -13.59 -7.59
N LEU A 49 -16.45 -13.74 -8.34
CA LEU A 49 -15.12 -14.09 -7.83
C LEU A 49 -14.13 -12.92 -7.79
N GLY A 50 -14.51 -11.74 -8.30
CA GLY A 50 -13.64 -10.56 -8.39
C GLY A 50 -13.04 -10.32 -9.78
N TYR A 51 -13.29 -11.21 -10.74
CA TYR A 51 -12.76 -11.10 -12.11
C TYR A 51 -13.22 -9.81 -12.83
N GLN A 52 -14.34 -9.23 -12.44
CA GLN A 52 -14.75 -7.93 -12.93
C GLN A 52 -13.75 -6.83 -12.56
N PHE A 53 -13.26 -6.79 -11.32
CA PHE A 53 -12.27 -5.80 -10.90
C PHE A 53 -10.89 -6.13 -11.49
N GLN A 54 -10.55 -7.41 -11.63
CA GLN A 54 -9.34 -7.82 -12.35
C GLN A 54 -9.35 -7.32 -13.81
N LEU A 55 -10.48 -7.46 -14.50
CA LEU A 55 -10.65 -6.97 -15.87
C LEU A 55 -10.51 -5.45 -15.94
N LEU A 56 -11.23 -4.72 -15.09
CA LEU A 56 -11.17 -3.25 -15.04
C LEU A 56 -9.74 -2.78 -14.75
N ARG A 57 -9.04 -3.41 -13.80
CA ARG A 57 -7.62 -3.14 -13.51
C ARG A 57 -6.75 -3.37 -14.74
N LYS A 58 -6.94 -4.46 -15.47
CA LYS A 58 -6.16 -4.73 -16.67
C LYS A 58 -6.40 -3.66 -17.75
N LEU A 59 -7.66 -3.26 -17.96
CA LEU A 59 -8.00 -2.18 -18.89
C LEU A 59 -7.37 -0.83 -18.51
N LEU A 60 -7.03 -0.61 -17.23
CA LEU A 60 -6.25 0.55 -16.78
C LEU A 60 -4.73 0.40 -17.03
N VAL A 61 -4.17 -0.79 -16.79
CA VAL A 61 -2.71 -1.03 -16.70
C VAL A 61 -2.03 -1.34 -18.02
N VAL A 62 -2.75 -1.74 -19.07
CA VAL A 62 -2.21 -2.31 -20.34
C VAL A 62 -1.12 -1.50 -21.09
N HIS A 63 -0.61 -0.37 -20.61
CA HIS A 63 0.32 0.49 -21.35
C HIS A 63 1.55 1.07 -20.60
N SER A 64 2.09 0.46 -19.53
CA SER A 64 3.36 0.93 -18.95
C SER A 64 4.61 0.11 -19.26
N GLU A 65 4.53 -1.17 -19.65
CA GLU A 65 5.72 -2.04 -19.73
C GLU A 65 6.18 -2.42 -21.16
N ASP A 66 5.34 -2.29 -22.19
CA ASP A 66 5.69 -2.71 -23.57
C ASP A 66 6.13 -1.57 -24.51
N ALA A 67 6.40 -0.37 -23.98
CA ALA A 67 6.85 0.77 -24.79
C ALA A 67 8.29 0.64 -25.36
N THR A 68 8.97 -0.49 -25.15
CA THR A 68 10.31 -0.75 -25.72
C THR A 68 10.26 -1.44 -27.08
N THR A 69 9.12 -2.02 -27.46
CA THR A 69 8.89 -2.53 -28.82
C THR A 69 7.96 -1.56 -29.53
N GLY A 70 8.51 -0.77 -30.45
CA GLY A 70 7.80 0.28 -31.21
C GLY A 70 6.72 -0.22 -32.18
N GLU A 71 5.84 -1.12 -31.74
CA GLU A 71 4.58 -1.41 -32.40
C GLU A 71 3.62 -0.26 -32.12
N SER A 72 3.12 0.35 -33.19
CA SER A 72 2.19 1.46 -33.14
C SER A 72 0.97 1.12 -32.29
N LEU A 73 0.67 1.95 -31.30
CA LEU A 73 -0.53 1.89 -30.48
C LEU A 73 -1.77 1.58 -31.32
N ASP A 74 -2.51 0.53 -30.94
CA ASP A 74 -3.88 0.35 -31.38
C ASP A 74 -4.73 1.43 -30.70
N THR A 75 -5.15 2.43 -31.46
CA THR A 75 -5.94 3.59 -31.01
C THR A 75 -7.24 3.19 -30.31
N SER A 76 -7.72 1.97 -30.53
CA SER A 76 -8.89 1.42 -29.84
C SER A 76 -8.65 1.20 -28.33
N THR A 77 -7.44 0.79 -27.92
CA THR A 77 -7.15 0.46 -26.52
C THR A 77 -6.94 1.71 -25.67
N GLU A 78 -6.30 2.73 -26.24
CA GLU A 78 -6.16 4.04 -25.60
C GLU A 78 -7.52 4.72 -25.39
N SER A 79 -8.44 4.54 -26.34
CA SER A 79 -9.81 5.02 -26.23
C SER A 79 -10.56 4.35 -25.06
N VAL A 80 -10.47 3.02 -24.92
CA VAL A 80 -11.12 2.29 -23.82
C VAL A 80 -10.57 2.68 -22.45
N ARG A 81 -9.26 2.90 -22.33
CA ARG A 81 -8.65 3.38 -21.08
C ARG A 81 -9.20 4.75 -20.70
N SER A 82 -9.24 5.69 -21.65
CA SER A 82 -9.78 7.04 -21.43
C SER A 82 -11.26 6.98 -21.00
N TRP A 83 -12.06 6.14 -21.66
CA TRP A 83 -13.45 5.91 -21.27
C TRP A 83 -13.57 5.35 -19.85
N LEU A 84 -12.71 4.40 -19.47
CA LEU A 84 -12.72 3.84 -18.12
C LEU A 84 -12.35 4.88 -17.06
N VAL A 85 -11.36 5.73 -17.31
CA VAL A 85 -11.03 6.83 -16.41
C VAL A 85 -12.24 7.74 -16.20
N SER A 86 -12.90 8.17 -17.29
CA SER A 86 -14.09 9.02 -17.19
C SER A 86 -15.23 8.34 -16.42
N VAL A 87 -15.43 7.02 -16.58
CA VAL A 87 -16.43 6.28 -15.80
C VAL A 87 -16.08 6.24 -14.32
N ILE A 88 -14.81 6.03 -13.98
CA ILE A 88 -14.35 5.98 -12.58
C ILE A 88 -14.54 7.35 -11.92
N GLU A 89 -14.18 8.44 -12.60
CA GLU A 89 -14.40 9.80 -12.12
C GLU A 89 -15.88 10.04 -11.81
N ASP A 90 -16.78 9.73 -12.75
CA ASP A 90 -18.23 9.91 -12.60
C ASP A 90 -18.83 9.01 -11.50
N GLU A 91 -18.28 7.82 -11.28
CA GLU A 91 -18.77 6.83 -10.32
C GLU A 91 -17.98 6.81 -9.00
N THR A 92 -17.15 7.82 -8.73
CA THR A 92 -16.33 7.92 -7.52
C THR A 92 -17.16 7.75 -6.24
N ALA A 93 -18.34 8.37 -6.17
CA ALA A 93 -19.22 8.25 -5.02
C ALA A 93 -19.69 6.80 -4.79
N GLN A 94 -19.97 6.08 -5.86
CA GLN A 94 -20.35 4.66 -5.82
C GLN A 94 -19.16 3.79 -5.40
N LEU A 95 -17.94 4.10 -5.88
CA LEU A 95 -16.72 3.42 -5.45
C LEU A 95 -16.44 3.64 -3.96
N VAL A 96 -16.66 4.85 -3.42
CA VAL A 96 -16.56 5.12 -1.98
C VAL A 96 -17.57 4.28 -1.20
N ILE A 97 -18.81 4.16 -1.67
CA ILE A 97 -19.84 3.29 -1.06
C ILE A 97 -19.36 1.84 -1.07
N LEU A 98 -18.78 1.38 -2.18
CA LEU A 98 -18.27 0.03 -2.32
C LEU A 98 -17.09 -0.25 -1.37
N CYS A 99 -16.12 0.66 -1.28
CA CYS A 99 -15.01 0.58 -0.32
C CYS A 99 -15.53 0.54 1.12
N LYS A 100 -16.53 1.35 1.48
CA LYS A 100 -17.15 1.33 2.82
C LYS A 100 -17.88 0.02 3.13
N ALA A 101 -18.37 -0.69 2.10
CA ALA A 101 -19.02 -1.98 2.25
C ALA A 101 -18.01 -3.16 2.30
N ALA A 102 -16.79 -2.98 1.77
CA ALA A 102 -15.75 -4.00 1.72
C ALA A 102 -15.46 -4.72 3.07
N PRO A 103 -15.43 -4.05 4.24
CA PRO A 103 -15.20 -4.71 5.53
C PRO A 103 -16.23 -5.80 5.84
N PHE A 104 -17.49 -5.64 5.41
CA PHE A 104 -18.55 -6.64 5.62
C PHE A 104 -18.36 -7.88 4.72
N HIS A 105 -17.66 -7.71 3.59
CA HIS A 105 -17.39 -8.77 2.62
C HIS A 105 -16.02 -9.44 2.83
N ALA A 106 -15.09 -8.78 3.51
CA ALA A 106 -13.71 -9.23 3.66
C ALA A 106 -13.57 -10.65 4.25
N ALA A 107 -14.46 -11.05 5.16
CA ALA A 107 -14.43 -12.39 5.74
C ALA A 107 -15.10 -13.47 4.87
N ASN A 108 -16.10 -13.09 4.06
CA ASN A 108 -16.95 -14.03 3.32
C ASN A 108 -16.55 -14.16 1.85
N SER A 109 -15.95 -13.13 1.28
CA SER A 109 -15.57 -13.04 -0.12
C SER A 109 -14.24 -12.28 -0.28
N PRO A 110 -13.17 -12.74 0.39
CA PRO A 110 -11.89 -12.03 0.42
C PRO A 110 -11.25 -11.87 -0.97
N SER A 111 -11.52 -12.76 -1.92
CA SER A 111 -11.00 -12.64 -3.30
C SER A 111 -11.60 -11.43 -4.04
N VAL A 112 -12.90 -11.19 -3.88
CA VAL A 112 -13.58 -10.05 -4.51
C VAL A 112 -13.08 -8.75 -3.92
N VAL A 113 -12.90 -8.72 -2.59
CA VAL A 113 -12.36 -7.56 -1.88
C VAL A 113 -10.90 -7.30 -2.30
N PHE A 114 -10.08 -8.35 -2.44
CA PHE A 114 -8.72 -8.22 -2.93
C PHE A 114 -8.67 -7.58 -4.32
N GLU A 115 -9.44 -8.09 -5.29
CA GLU A 115 -9.42 -7.50 -6.63
C GLU A 115 -10.00 -6.09 -6.66
N LEU A 116 -10.97 -5.76 -5.79
CA LEU A 116 -11.43 -4.37 -5.59
C LEU A 116 -10.29 -3.47 -5.11
N VAL A 117 -9.56 -3.86 -4.06
CA VAL A 117 -8.44 -3.07 -3.53
C VAL A 117 -7.36 -2.90 -4.59
N ALA A 118 -6.99 -3.99 -5.28
CA ALA A 118 -6.00 -3.95 -6.36
C ALA A 118 -6.45 -3.04 -7.52
N PHE A 119 -7.75 -3.04 -7.85
CA PHE A 119 -8.32 -2.13 -8.84
C PHE A 119 -8.24 -0.67 -8.40
N ILE A 120 -8.65 -0.35 -7.17
CA ILE A 120 -8.57 1.02 -6.62
C ILE A 120 -7.11 1.49 -6.63
N ARG A 121 -6.18 0.65 -6.18
CA ARG A 121 -4.74 0.92 -6.18
C ARG A 121 -4.21 1.22 -7.57
N ALA A 122 -4.58 0.42 -8.58
CA ALA A 122 -4.21 0.66 -9.97
C ALA A 122 -4.83 1.94 -10.56
N ALA A 123 -6.00 2.35 -10.05
CA ALA A 123 -6.65 3.59 -10.45
C ALA A 123 -6.08 4.83 -9.74
N MET A 124 -5.31 4.68 -8.66
CA MET A 124 -4.82 5.83 -7.87
C MET A 124 -4.08 6.89 -8.69
N PRO A 125 -3.12 6.55 -9.57
CA PRO A 125 -2.41 7.57 -10.36
C PRO A 125 -3.28 8.35 -11.34
N LEU A 126 -4.58 8.01 -11.45
CA LEU A 126 -5.53 8.56 -12.40
C LEU A 126 -6.67 9.33 -11.69
N LEU A 127 -6.71 9.36 -10.35
CA LEU A 127 -7.83 9.86 -9.56
C LEU A 127 -7.41 10.94 -8.55
N ASP A 128 -6.74 11.98 -9.01
CA ASP A 128 -6.04 12.99 -8.19
C ASP A 128 -6.76 13.45 -6.90
N THR A 129 -8.09 13.61 -6.88
CA THR A 129 -8.80 14.25 -5.75
C THR A 129 -9.58 13.30 -4.83
N SER A 130 -9.62 12.00 -5.13
CA SER A 130 -10.51 11.05 -4.42
C SER A 130 -9.81 9.84 -3.79
N ILE A 131 -8.49 9.73 -3.97
CA ILE A 131 -7.69 8.59 -3.49
C ILE A 131 -7.77 8.49 -1.96
N ALA A 132 -7.49 9.58 -1.24
CA ALA A 132 -7.52 9.58 0.22
C ALA A 132 -8.87 9.08 0.77
N LYS A 133 -9.99 9.54 0.19
CA LYS A 133 -11.35 9.12 0.60
C LYS A 133 -11.62 7.64 0.30
N LEU A 134 -11.20 7.16 -0.87
CA LEU A 134 -11.34 5.76 -1.27
C LEU A 134 -10.50 4.85 -0.37
N THR A 135 -9.24 5.17 -0.14
CA THR A 135 -8.33 4.37 0.69
C THR A 135 -8.69 4.46 2.17
N MET A 136 -9.14 5.61 2.67
CA MET A 136 -9.69 5.72 4.03
C MET A 136 -10.84 4.74 4.27
N ALA A 137 -11.71 4.57 3.27
CA ALA A 137 -12.83 3.63 3.38
C ALA A 137 -12.37 2.15 3.42
N LEU A 138 -11.14 1.85 3.02
CA LEU A 138 -10.54 0.51 3.11
C LEU A 138 -9.89 0.24 4.47
N LEU A 139 -9.52 1.27 5.24
CA LEU A 139 -8.88 1.10 6.56
C LEU A 139 -9.63 0.15 7.50
N PRO A 140 -10.98 0.17 7.59
CA PRO A 140 -11.71 -0.76 8.46
C PRO A 140 -11.60 -2.24 8.03
N ILE A 141 -11.16 -2.55 6.81
CA ILE A 141 -10.88 -3.94 6.38
C ILE A 141 -9.77 -4.54 7.24
N LEU A 142 -8.74 -3.76 7.58
CA LEU A 142 -7.61 -4.19 8.40
C LEU A 142 -8.02 -4.52 9.85
N ALA A 143 -9.20 -4.07 10.29
CA ALA A 143 -9.77 -4.43 11.59
C ALA A 143 -10.61 -5.73 11.55
N ALA A 144 -10.81 -6.33 10.38
CA ALA A 144 -11.59 -7.56 10.24
C ALA A 144 -10.87 -8.74 10.91
N LYS A 145 -11.61 -9.49 11.74
CA LYS A 145 -11.08 -10.70 12.37
C LYS A 145 -10.80 -11.75 11.30
N LYS A 146 -9.59 -12.33 11.35
CA LYS A 146 -9.14 -13.41 10.44
C LYS A 146 -9.09 -13.01 8.95
N LEU A 147 -8.60 -11.80 8.67
CA LEU A 147 -8.33 -11.39 7.31
C LEU A 147 -7.26 -12.31 6.68
N PRO A 148 -7.48 -12.87 5.48
CA PRO A 148 -6.44 -13.60 4.77
C PRO A 148 -5.24 -12.70 4.51
N GLN A 149 -4.04 -13.29 4.61
CA GLN A 149 -2.82 -12.49 4.58
C GLN A 149 -2.64 -11.72 3.27
N TYR A 150 -2.91 -12.34 2.12
CA TYR A 150 -2.80 -11.67 0.82
C TYR A 150 -3.68 -10.40 0.74
N LEU A 151 -4.85 -10.42 1.37
CA LEU A 151 -5.75 -9.26 1.42
C LEU A 151 -5.24 -8.21 2.40
N TYR A 152 -4.69 -8.63 3.54
CA TYR A 152 -4.05 -7.72 4.49
C TYR A 152 -2.87 -6.97 3.85
N VAL A 153 -2.01 -7.69 3.13
CA VAL A 153 -0.85 -7.14 2.39
C VAL A 153 -1.33 -6.12 1.35
N GLU A 154 -2.34 -6.46 0.55
CA GLU A 154 -2.84 -5.56 -0.50
C GLU A 154 -3.48 -4.28 0.09
N CYS A 155 -4.20 -4.39 1.21
CA CYS A 155 -4.72 -3.23 1.91
C CYS A 155 -3.61 -2.32 2.46
N LEU A 156 -2.54 -2.89 3.02
CA LEU A 156 -1.38 -2.11 3.46
C LEU A 156 -0.65 -1.46 2.28
N ALA A 157 -0.50 -2.18 1.16
CA ALA A 157 0.11 -1.64 -0.06
C ALA A 157 -0.70 -0.46 -0.62
N ALA A 158 -2.03 -0.55 -0.64
CA ALA A 158 -2.90 0.56 -1.05
C ALA A 158 -2.75 1.80 -0.14
N LEU A 159 -2.61 1.60 1.18
CA LEU A 159 -2.34 2.70 2.12
C LEU A 159 -0.96 3.31 1.87
N ASN A 160 0.07 2.47 1.67
CA ASN A 160 1.42 2.90 1.34
C ASN A 160 1.44 3.79 0.09
N ASP A 161 0.83 3.32 -1.00
CA ASP A 161 0.77 4.05 -2.24
C ASP A 161 0.00 5.37 -2.06
N THR A 162 -1.09 5.38 -1.28
CA THR A 162 -1.82 6.62 -1.00
C THR A 162 -0.96 7.62 -0.23
N VAL A 163 -0.24 7.19 0.81
CA VAL A 163 0.67 8.07 1.57
C VAL A 163 1.71 8.71 0.64
N ASP A 164 2.27 7.95 -0.32
CA ASP A 164 3.26 8.48 -1.26
C ASP A 164 2.70 9.51 -2.26
N HIS A 165 1.40 9.49 -2.54
CA HIS A 165 0.76 10.34 -3.56
C HIS A 165 -0.12 11.46 -2.97
N THR A 166 -0.11 11.64 -1.65
CA THR A 166 -1.02 12.57 -0.97
C THR A 166 -0.34 13.94 -0.75
N ASP A 167 -0.80 14.98 -1.44
CA ASP A 167 -0.29 16.37 -1.33
C ASP A 167 -1.37 17.43 -1.00
N ASP A 168 -2.64 17.04 -0.84
CA ASP A 168 -3.81 17.95 -0.69
C ASP A 168 -4.25 18.20 0.77
N ASP A 169 -5.18 19.12 1.02
CA ASP A 169 -5.73 19.44 2.35
C ASP A 169 -6.46 18.25 3.02
N ASP A 170 -7.03 17.34 2.23
CA ASP A 170 -7.62 16.07 2.73
C ASP A 170 -6.54 15.10 3.26
N ALA A 171 -5.25 15.36 3.00
CA ALA A 171 -4.12 14.59 3.49
C ALA A 171 -4.05 14.52 5.01
N VAL A 172 -4.36 15.62 5.70
CA VAL A 172 -4.15 15.74 7.14
C VAL A 172 -5.00 14.71 7.89
N SER A 173 -6.28 14.60 7.53
CA SER A 173 -7.18 13.63 8.16
C SER A 173 -6.80 12.20 7.80
N PHE A 174 -6.34 11.95 6.58
CA PHE A 174 -5.88 10.63 6.15
C PHE A 174 -4.63 10.22 6.94
N VAL A 175 -3.61 11.08 6.98
CA VAL A 175 -2.35 10.83 7.68
C VAL A 175 -2.55 10.64 9.18
N ASP A 176 -3.41 11.45 9.83
CA ASP A 176 -3.71 11.28 11.26
C ASP A 176 -4.36 9.91 11.55
N GLU A 177 -5.30 9.45 10.73
CA GLU A 177 -5.95 8.15 10.90
C GLU A 177 -5.02 6.98 10.59
N VAL A 178 -4.19 7.09 9.55
CA VAL A 178 -3.15 6.08 9.25
C VAL A 178 -2.12 6.03 10.37
N LEU A 179 -1.71 7.17 10.92
CA LEU A 179 -0.81 7.23 12.07
C LEU A 179 -1.45 6.60 13.31
N ALA A 180 -2.73 6.90 13.58
CA ALA A 180 -3.47 6.26 14.66
C ALA A 180 -3.51 4.73 14.50
N TYR A 181 -3.69 4.24 13.27
CA TYR A 181 -3.61 2.81 12.96
C TYR A 181 -2.20 2.26 13.23
N VAL A 182 -1.15 2.88 12.70
CA VAL A 182 0.25 2.46 12.91
C VAL A 182 0.58 2.38 14.41
N VAL A 183 0.27 3.44 15.17
CA VAL A 183 0.57 3.52 16.61
C VAL A 183 -0.20 2.45 17.39
N ARG A 184 -1.47 2.22 17.05
CA ARG A 184 -2.29 1.18 17.69
C ARG A 184 -1.74 -0.22 17.46
N HIS A 185 -1.20 -0.48 16.26
CA HIS A 185 -0.72 -1.81 15.86
C HIS A 185 0.77 -2.02 16.11
N MET A 186 1.53 -0.99 16.43
CA MET A 186 2.97 -1.05 16.73
C MET A 186 3.35 -2.12 17.78
N PRO A 187 2.62 -2.29 18.90
CA PRO A 187 2.95 -3.35 19.86
C PRO A 187 2.83 -4.77 19.29
N THR A 188 1.83 -4.98 18.42
CA THR A 188 1.62 -6.27 17.74
C THR A 188 2.72 -6.51 16.73
N PHE A 189 3.02 -5.50 15.90
CA PHE A 189 4.15 -5.54 14.96
C PHE A 189 5.48 -5.90 15.65
N ILE A 190 5.80 -5.27 16.77
CA ILE A 190 7.02 -5.56 17.54
C ILE A 190 7.04 -7.02 18.00
N SER A 191 5.93 -7.51 18.53
CA SER A 191 5.79 -8.91 18.95
C SER A 191 5.97 -9.86 17.79
N ASP A 192 5.36 -9.57 16.65
CA ASP A 192 5.38 -10.42 15.47
C ASP A 192 6.77 -10.45 14.84
N VAL A 193 7.48 -9.31 14.75
CA VAL A 193 8.87 -9.26 14.29
C VAL A 193 9.79 -10.10 15.18
N LEU A 194 9.63 -10.02 16.50
CA LEU A 194 10.43 -10.83 17.44
C LEU A 194 10.12 -12.33 17.35
N ALA A 195 8.87 -12.69 17.03
CA ALA A 195 8.42 -14.07 16.89
C ALA A 195 8.70 -14.67 15.50
N THR A 196 8.91 -13.82 14.49
CA THR A 196 9.09 -14.26 13.11
C THR A 196 10.44 -14.95 12.93
N THR A 197 10.40 -16.14 12.36
CA THR A 197 11.56 -16.77 11.73
C THR A 197 11.48 -16.41 10.24
N THR A 198 12.48 -15.74 9.70
CA THR A 198 12.55 -15.41 8.26
C THR A 198 12.30 -16.68 7.45
N SER A 199 11.25 -16.67 6.62
CA SER A 199 10.91 -17.79 5.74
C SER A 199 11.02 -17.33 4.29
N ILE A 200 12.08 -17.77 3.61
CA ILE A 200 12.30 -17.51 2.19
C ILE A 200 11.75 -18.69 1.38
N GLY A 201 11.21 -18.41 0.19
CA GLY A 201 10.83 -19.43 -0.78
C GLY A 201 9.31 -19.58 -0.94
N ALA A 202 8.83 -20.77 -1.28
CA ALA A 202 7.43 -20.97 -1.68
C ALA A 202 6.40 -20.51 -0.64
N SER A 203 6.69 -20.56 0.67
CA SER A 203 5.80 -20.06 1.74
C SER A 203 5.57 -18.55 1.69
N TYR A 204 6.55 -17.81 1.15
CA TYR A 204 6.43 -16.37 0.86
C TYR A 204 5.36 -16.12 -0.21
N PHE A 205 5.39 -16.91 -1.30
CA PHE A 205 4.49 -16.77 -2.44
C PHE A 205 3.11 -17.41 -2.23
N VAL A 206 3.02 -18.46 -1.41
CA VAL A 206 1.78 -19.18 -1.11
C VAL A 206 0.94 -18.45 -0.03
N GLY A 207 1.51 -17.42 0.61
CA GLY A 207 0.81 -16.58 1.58
C GLY A 207 0.75 -17.14 3.00
N ASP A 208 1.66 -18.08 3.33
CA ASP A 208 1.78 -18.68 4.67
C ASP A 208 2.81 -17.94 5.55
N SER A 209 3.65 -17.09 4.95
CA SER A 209 4.68 -16.31 5.64
C SER A 209 4.15 -14.95 6.06
N ALA A 210 4.26 -14.56 7.34
CA ALA A 210 3.92 -13.22 7.84
C ALA A 210 4.80 -12.08 7.25
N THR A 211 5.95 -12.41 6.66
CA THR A 211 6.98 -11.44 6.24
C THR A 211 6.46 -10.30 5.34
N PRO A 212 5.71 -10.55 4.23
CA PRO A 212 5.23 -9.47 3.38
C PRO A 212 4.36 -8.45 4.13
N ALA A 213 3.56 -8.91 5.09
CA ALA A 213 2.71 -8.04 5.88
C ALA A 213 3.53 -7.15 6.84
N LEU A 214 4.59 -7.71 7.44
CA LEU A 214 5.51 -6.98 8.30
C LEU A 214 6.28 -5.92 7.50
N LEU A 215 6.77 -6.25 6.31
CA LEU A 215 7.47 -5.31 5.43
C LEU A 215 6.55 -4.16 4.99
N GLN A 216 5.33 -4.46 4.56
CA GLN A 216 4.36 -3.42 4.18
C GLN A 216 3.98 -2.53 5.37
N PHE A 217 3.82 -3.09 6.58
CA PHE A 217 3.55 -2.30 7.78
C PHE A 217 4.74 -1.40 8.15
N LEU A 218 5.96 -1.92 8.05
CA LEU A 218 7.18 -1.14 8.31
C LEU A 218 7.29 0.05 7.36
N LEU A 219 7.10 -0.17 6.06
CA LEU A 219 7.10 0.89 5.05
C LEU A 219 6.00 1.92 5.33
N LEU A 220 4.80 1.47 5.70
CA LEU A 220 3.68 2.36 6.03
C LEU A 220 4.02 3.25 7.23
N ALA A 221 4.54 2.65 8.31
CA ALA A 221 4.94 3.39 9.49
C ALA A 221 5.99 4.45 9.17
N LEU A 222 7.03 4.10 8.41
CA LEU A 222 8.10 5.03 8.03
C LEU A 222 7.59 6.16 7.12
N ARG A 223 6.81 5.85 6.09
CA ARG A 223 6.24 6.83 5.17
C ARG A 223 5.31 7.80 5.87
N THR A 224 4.39 7.28 6.70
CA THR A 224 3.46 8.12 7.47
C THR A 224 4.21 9.06 8.41
N LEU A 225 5.23 8.57 9.13
CA LEU A 225 6.05 9.41 10.00
C LEU A 225 6.83 10.48 9.23
N LEU A 226 7.32 10.16 8.04
CA LEU A 226 8.05 11.09 7.19
C LEU A 226 7.13 12.18 6.62
N LEU A 227 5.91 11.82 6.20
CA LEU A 227 4.96 12.74 5.58
C LEU A 227 4.36 13.72 6.60
N THR A 228 4.11 13.26 7.83
CA THR A 228 3.44 14.06 8.87
C THR A 228 4.03 15.48 9.05
N PRO A 229 5.35 15.68 9.24
CA PRO A 229 5.93 17.02 9.36
C PRO A 229 6.04 17.81 8.04
N GLN A 230 5.88 17.15 6.89
CA GLN A 230 6.02 17.79 5.57
C GLN A 230 4.71 18.45 5.11
N LEU A 231 3.58 18.06 5.68
CA LEU A 231 2.27 18.61 5.36
C LEU A 231 2.12 20.03 5.98
N PRO A 232 2.02 21.10 5.19
CA PRO A 232 1.96 22.48 5.70
C PRO A 232 0.77 22.74 6.63
N SER A 233 -0.35 22.06 6.37
CA SER A 233 -1.60 22.16 7.12
C SER A 233 -1.62 21.28 8.40
N PHE A 234 -0.60 20.44 8.61
CA PHE A 234 -0.50 19.55 9.76
C PHE A 234 0.00 20.29 11.00
N THR A 235 -0.95 20.89 11.72
CA THR A 235 -0.66 21.72 12.89
C THR A 235 -0.74 20.97 14.22
N SER A 236 -1.54 19.89 14.27
CA SER A 236 -1.66 19.05 15.46
C SER A 236 -2.33 17.71 15.13
N LEU A 237 -1.94 16.68 15.88
CA LEU A 237 -2.58 15.36 15.87
C LEU A 237 -3.97 15.42 16.50
N SER A 238 -4.89 14.53 16.11
CA SER A 238 -6.18 14.45 16.82
C SER A 238 -6.00 13.97 18.27
N PRO A 239 -6.91 14.33 19.20
CA PRO A 239 -6.82 13.88 20.59
C PRO A 239 -6.75 12.35 20.75
N ALA A 240 -7.39 11.61 19.83
CA ALA A 240 -7.36 10.15 19.82
C ALA A 240 -5.96 9.63 19.47
N THR A 241 -5.34 10.16 18.41
CA THR A 241 -3.98 9.80 17.99
C THR A 241 -2.96 10.17 19.06
N GLN A 242 -3.08 11.36 19.67
CA GLN A 242 -2.22 11.79 20.77
C GLN A 242 -2.30 10.83 21.98
N THR A 243 -3.51 10.38 22.32
CA THR A 243 -3.72 9.42 23.42
C THR A 243 -3.06 8.07 23.11
N LEU A 244 -3.18 7.60 21.87
CA LEU A 244 -2.53 6.35 21.43
C LEU A 244 -1.01 6.47 21.50
N LEU A 245 -0.44 7.58 21.03
CA LEU A 245 0.99 7.85 21.09
C LEU A 245 1.48 7.89 22.54
N THR A 246 0.79 8.62 23.42
CA THR A 246 1.13 8.69 24.85
C THR A 246 1.10 7.31 25.50
N THR A 247 0.15 6.46 25.10
CA THR A 247 0.03 5.08 25.60
C THR A 247 1.20 4.21 25.11
N LEU A 248 1.56 4.32 23.83
CA LEU A 248 2.69 3.61 23.24
C LEU A 248 4.01 4.05 23.90
N ASP A 249 4.20 5.35 24.11
CA ASP A 249 5.36 5.93 24.77
C ASP A 249 5.51 5.39 26.19
N ALA A 250 4.43 5.40 26.98
CA ALA A 250 4.45 4.85 28.33
C ALA A 250 4.81 3.36 28.35
N SER A 251 4.35 2.58 27.37
CA SER A 251 4.65 1.14 27.29
C SER A 251 6.12 0.86 26.91
N THR A 252 6.70 1.73 26.07
CA THR A 252 8.06 1.58 25.53
C THR A 252 9.14 2.24 26.40
N ALA A 253 8.74 3.11 27.33
CA ALA A 253 9.62 3.69 28.34
C ALA A 253 10.03 2.70 29.46
N THR A 254 9.48 1.47 29.45
CA THR A 254 9.82 0.46 30.46
C THR A 254 11.25 -0.07 30.27
N PRO A 255 12.03 -0.32 31.35
CA PRO A 255 13.41 -0.82 31.22
C PRO A 255 13.52 -2.13 30.42
N GLY A 256 12.51 -2.99 30.47
CA GLY A 256 12.47 -4.24 29.70
C GLY A 256 12.41 -4.00 28.19
N PHE A 257 11.75 -2.92 27.73
CA PHE A 257 11.72 -2.61 26.31
C PHE A 257 13.11 -2.25 25.77
N ALA A 258 13.88 -1.46 26.52
CA ALA A 258 15.24 -1.08 26.14
C ALA A 258 16.15 -2.30 25.91
N THR A 259 15.94 -3.40 26.65
CA THR A 259 16.68 -4.65 26.45
C THR A 259 16.28 -5.42 25.19
N LEU A 260 15.07 -5.20 24.67
CA LEU A 260 14.57 -5.85 23.45
C LEU A 260 15.03 -5.12 22.18
N VAL A 261 15.33 -3.81 22.27
CA VAL A 261 15.68 -2.97 21.12
C VAL A 261 16.81 -3.57 20.25
N PRO A 262 17.94 -4.08 20.79
CA PRO A 262 18.98 -4.67 19.96
C PRO A 262 18.50 -5.91 19.17
N VAL A 263 17.74 -6.80 19.82
CA VAL A 263 17.21 -8.02 19.19
C VAL A 263 16.18 -7.67 18.12
N LEU A 264 15.27 -6.75 18.44
CA LEU A 264 14.27 -6.26 17.51
C LEU A 264 14.90 -5.62 16.27
N ARG A 265 15.94 -4.80 16.44
CA ARG A 265 16.69 -4.21 15.32
C ARG A 265 17.35 -5.27 14.46
N GLN A 266 17.97 -6.28 15.08
CA GLN A 266 18.55 -7.39 14.33
C GLN A 266 17.51 -8.12 13.49
N ARG A 267 16.34 -8.43 14.05
CA ARG A 267 15.24 -9.06 13.31
C ARG A 267 14.71 -8.20 12.18
N LEU A 268 14.59 -6.89 12.38
CA LEU A 268 14.19 -5.96 11.32
C LEU A 268 15.22 -5.93 10.18
N ALA A 269 16.52 -5.90 10.49
CA ALA A 269 17.57 -5.94 9.48
C ALA A 269 17.53 -7.26 8.69
N GLU A 270 17.38 -8.40 9.38
CA GLU A 270 17.20 -9.71 8.76
C GLU A 270 15.97 -9.74 7.84
N LEU A 271 14.82 -9.22 8.28
CA LEU A 271 13.60 -9.20 7.45
C LEU A 271 13.76 -8.37 6.18
N VAL A 272 14.42 -7.21 6.31
CA VAL A 272 14.52 -6.22 5.24
C VAL A 272 15.61 -6.59 4.23
N ALA A 273 16.70 -7.23 4.67
CA ALA A 273 17.79 -7.65 3.80
C ALA A 273 17.40 -8.79 2.82
N GLU A 274 16.24 -9.41 3.00
CA GLU A 274 15.73 -10.46 2.09
C GLU A 274 15.16 -9.90 0.77
N GLU A 275 14.81 -8.61 0.73
CA GLU A 275 14.25 -7.95 -0.46
C GLU A 275 14.97 -6.64 -0.76
N ASP A 276 15.84 -6.64 -1.78
CA ASP A 276 16.69 -5.50 -2.15
C ASP A 276 15.91 -4.18 -2.33
N ASP A 277 14.77 -4.19 -3.02
CA ASP A 277 13.96 -2.99 -3.25
C ASP A 277 13.34 -2.44 -1.95
N VAL A 278 12.91 -3.34 -1.06
CA VAL A 278 12.36 -2.98 0.25
C VAL A 278 13.47 -2.51 1.18
N LEU A 279 14.65 -3.09 1.09
CA LEU A 279 15.86 -2.67 1.78
C LEU A 279 16.19 -1.22 1.50
N VAL A 280 16.40 -0.89 0.22
CA VAL A 280 16.74 0.48 -0.21
C VAL A 280 15.69 1.48 0.26
N SER A 281 14.41 1.16 0.01
CA SER A 281 13.29 2.02 0.40
C SER A 281 13.23 2.25 1.91
N THR A 282 13.38 1.19 2.71
CA THR A 282 13.34 1.24 4.18
C THR A 282 14.48 2.07 4.74
N VAL A 283 15.71 1.86 4.24
CA VAL A 283 16.90 2.60 4.69
C VAL A 283 16.75 4.08 4.37
N HIS A 284 16.37 4.40 3.13
CA HIS A 284 16.16 5.78 2.68
C HIS A 284 15.10 6.50 3.53
N LEU A 285 13.96 5.85 3.76
CA LEU A 285 12.89 6.40 4.58
C LEU A 285 13.32 6.56 6.04
N ALA A 286 14.01 5.59 6.63
CA ALA A 286 14.49 5.67 8.01
C ALA A 286 15.50 6.82 8.20
N LEU A 287 16.43 6.99 7.24
CA LEU A 287 17.36 8.12 7.19
C LEU A 287 16.63 9.46 7.15
N LYS A 288 15.66 9.59 6.24
CA LYS A 288 14.85 10.80 6.12
C LYS A 288 14.02 11.06 7.36
N VAL A 289 13.39 10.05 7.96
CA VAL A 289 12.63 10.19 9.21
C VAL A 289 13.52 10.72 10.32
N HIS A 290 14.73 10.20 10.46
CA HIS A 290 15.64 10.69 11.50
C HIS A 290 16.14 12.11 11.27
N GLY A 291 16.38 12.50 10.00
CA GLY A 291 16.83 13.83 9.64
C GLY A 291 15.71 14.89 9.63
N ALA A 292 14.49 14.51 9.26
CA ALA A 292 13.36 15.42 9.04
C ALA A 292 12.38 15.49 10.22
N VAL A 293 12.19 14.39 10.96
CA VAL A 293 11.25 14.35 12.08
C VAL A 293 11.98 14.77 13.35
N SER A 294 11.99 16.07 13.63
CA SER A 294 12.14 16.50 15.02
C SER A 294 10.89 16.04 15.76
N TYR A 295 11.01 15.09 16.70
CA TYR A 295 9.86 14.64 17.49
C TYR A 295 9.10 15.81 18.16
N ALA A 296 9.81 16.89 18.47
CA ALA A 296 9.22 18.13 18.97
C ALA A 296 8.22 18.81 18.00
N ALA A 297 8.26 18.49 16.71
CA ALA A 297 7.29 18.94 15.73
C ALA A 297 5.99 18.11 15.78
N LEU A 298 6.06 16.83 16.16
CA LEU A 298 4.89 15.96 16.31
C LEU A 298 4.24 16.12 17.68
N VAL A 299 5.04 16.28 18.73
CA VAL A 299 4.61 16.53 20.10
C VAL A 299 5.49 17.64 20.69
N PRO A 300 5.02 18.90 20.68
CA PRO A 300 5.75 20.01 21.30
C PRO A 300 6.09 19.67 22.75
N GLU A 301 7.35 19.92 23.15
CA GLU A 301 7.88 19.72 24.52
C GLU A 301 8.21 18.27 24.94
N ALA A 302 8.07 17.27 24.07
CA ALA A 302 8.37 15.88 24.44
C ALA A 302 9.76 15.39 23.97
N THR A 303 10.38 14.51 24.76
CA THR A 303 11.60 13.78 24.36
C THR A 303 11.22 12.66 23.38
N PRO A 304 12.06 12.36 22.36
CA PRO A 304 11.76 11.30 21.41
C PRO A 304 11.52 9.96 22.12
N PRO A 305 10.39 9.29 21.88
CA PRO A 305 10.05 8.06 22.56
C PRO A 305 10.93 6.91 22.11
N ALA A 306 11.07 5.92 23.00
CA ALA A 306 11.98 4.81 22.81
C ALA A 306 11.69 3.98 21.54
N TRP A 307 10.43 3.90 21.12
CA TRP A 307 10.05 3.20 19.90
C TRP A 307 10.49 3.91 18.60
N LEU A 308 10.64 5.24 18.60
CA LEU A 308 11.21 5.95 17.44
C LEU A 308 12.70 5.64 17.28
N HIS A 309 13.40 5.30 18.35
CA HIS A 309 14.78 4.82 18.26
C HIS A 309 14.90 3.47 17.52
N LEU A 310 13.81 2.74 17.30
CA LEU A 310 13.82 1.55 16.43
C LEU A 310 14.25 1.91 15.00
N PHE A 311 13.89 3.11 14.54
CA PHE A 311 14.17 3.60 13.19
C PHE A 311 15.44 4.46 13.13
N SER A 312 16.29 4.43 14.17
CA SER A 312 17.51 5.25 14.22
C SER A 312 18.55 4.76 13.17
N PRO A 313 18.95 5.60 12.20
CA PRO A 313 19.79 5.23 11.07
C PRO A 313 21.23 4.78 11.36
N PRO A 314 21.97 5.34 12.34
CA PRO A 314 23.40 5.04 12.49
C PRO A 314 23.73 3.56 12.70
N LEU A 315 22.78 2.77 13.22
CA LEU A 315 22.97 1.34 13.49
C LEU A 315 22.26 0.44 12.49
N LEU A 316 21.13 0.87 11.92
CA LEU A 316 20.54 0.20 10.76
C LEU A 316 21.53 0.22 9.58
N PHE A 317 22.14 1.38 9.29
CA PHE A 317 23.17 1.53 8.27
C PHE A 317 24.41 0.66 8.53
N ALA A 318 24.88 0.57 9.79
CA ALA A 318 26.00 -0.29 10.15
C ALA A 318 25.69 -1.79 9.96
N MET A 319 24.48 -2.23 10.34
CA MET A 319 24.05 -3.61 10.15
C MET A 319 23.74 -3.95 8.68
N PHE A 320 23.31 -2.97 7.89
CA PHE A 320 23.07 -3.13 6.46
C PHE A 320 24.38 -3.22 5.67
N ILE A 321 25.41 -2.44 6.01
CA ILE A 321 26.75 -2.59 5.43
C ILE A 321 27.30 -4.01 5.69
N GLU A 322 26.99 -4.61 6.84
CA GLU A 322 27.41 -5.98 7.17
C GLU A 322 26.57 -7.08 6.47
N ALA A 323 25.30 -6.79 6.15
CA ALA A 323 24.37 -7.74 5.52
C ALA A 323 24.40 -7.70 3.97
N ILE A 324 24.78 -6.56 3.40
CA ILE A 324 24.95 -6.33 1.96
C ILE A 324 26.17 -7.13 1.48
N SER A 325 25.95 -8.09 0.58
CA SER A 325 27.02 -8.76 -0.16
C SER A 325 27.68 -7.82 -1.18
N ASP A 326 28.93 -8.07 -1.60
CA ASP A 326 29.72 -7.22 -2.52
C ASP A 326 28.94 -6.70 -3.76
N ASP A 327 27.93 -7.44 -4.23
CA ASP A 327 27.10 -7.10 -5.39
C ASP A 327 26.13 -5.91 -5.16
N HIS A 328 25.92 -5.44 -3.92
CA HIS A 328 25.03 -4.32 -3.62
C HIS A 328 25.74 -3.01 -3.22
N SER A 329 27.04 -2.92 -3.43
CA SER A 329 27.87 -1.72 -3.19
C SER A 329 27.35 -0.45 -3.89
N VAL A 330 26.74 -0.59 -5.07
CA VAL A 330 26.12 0.51 -5.83
C VAL A 330 24.94 1.16 -5.08
N LEU A 331 24.24 0.40 -4.24
CA LEU A 331 23.12 0.91 -3.44
C LEU A 331 23.60 1.77 -2.26
N ILE A 332 24.78 1.48 -1.71
CA ILE A 332 25.42 2.32 -0.68
C ILE A 332 25.83 3.66 -1.29
N ASP A 333 26.40 3.66 -2.51
CA ASP A 333 26.74 4.90 -3.22
C ASP A 333 25.50 5.74 -3.53
N LEU A 334 24.37 5.11 -3.90
CA LEU A 334 23.09 5.80 -4.14
C LEU A 334 22.51 6.44 -2.86
N ILE A 335 22.58 5.74 -1.73
CA ILE A 335 22.06 6.20 -0.43
C ILE A 335 22.96 7.27 0.21
N THR A 336 24.28 7.19 -0.02
CA THR A 336 25.27 8.12 0.54
C THR A 336 25.60 9.30 -0.37
N SER A 337 25.22 9.24 -1.66
CA SER A 337 25.26 10.41 -2.52
C SER A 337 24.21 11.41 -2.03
N ASP A 338 24.65 12.42 -1.29
CA ASP A 338 23.94 13.70 -1.28
C ASP A 338 23.69 14.03 -2.75
N GLY A 339 22.42 14.19 -3.16
CA GLY A 339 21.98 14.43 -4.55
C GLY A 339 22.51 15.73 -5.20
N SER A 340 23.69 16.17 -4.80
CA SER A 340 24.45 17.32 -5.23
C SER A 340 25.65 16.98 -6.14
N VAL A 341 25.86 15.71 -6.50
CA VAL A 341 27.00 15.32 -7.36
C VAL A 341 26.55 15.07 -8.81
N SER A 342 26.79 16.11 -9.61
CA SER A 342 27.04 16.15 -11.07
C SER A 342 25.95 15.74 -12.05
N GLN A 343 25.08 16.71 -12.37
CA GLN A 343 24.77 16.97 -13.80
C GLN A 343 26.01 17.59 -14.44
N ASP A 344 26.89 16.75 -14.95
CA ASP A 344 27.86 17.11 -15.99
C ASP A 344 28.40 15.80 -16.56
N HIS A 345 27.70 15.25 -17.56
CA HIS A 345 28.29 14.51 -18.67
C HIS A 345 27.33 14.41 -19.86
#